data_AF-A0A836LJD3-F1
#
_entry.id   AF-A0A836LJD3-F1
#
_cell.length_a   1.000
_cell.length_b   1.000
_cell.length_c   1.000
_cell.angle_alpha   90.00
_cell.angle_beta   90.00
_cell.angle_gamma   90.00
#
_symmetry.space_group_name_H-M   'P 1'
#
loop_
_entity.id
_entity.type
_entity.pdbx_description
1 polymer ?
#
loop_
_entity_poly.entity_id
_entity_poly.type
_entity_poly.pdbx_seq_one_letter_code
_entity_poly.pdbx_strand_id
1 'polypeptide(L)'
;MLPSSGVRHAESVATVDDDHAPVVSDGSGTGYVVPVHPYYACRRCRVRLFDAAEVLPHDPPQGGGVGGSKKTFRFRRGCPSQRDGAPGDASPCTSLFLDPDQTPWVAEGIREANSSGAVVEPDTVYCRNPRCRAKLGTQSWTGSQCSCGAWITPAFRIHARAVDKVLAPETRRPTGHFSQGAQSDDASSYDCVRALAE
;
A
#
# COMPACT_ATOMS: atom_id res chain seq x y z
N MET A 1 -25.91 37.52 -45.52
CA MET A 1 -24.66 38.23 -45.17
C MET A 1 -23.72 37.25 -44.50
N LEU A 2 -22.65 36.82 -45.19
CA LEU A 2 -21.41 36.31 -44.59
C LEU A 2 -20.47 37.52 -44.41
N PRO A 3 -19.49 37.53 -43.47
CA PRO A 3 -18.24 36.73 -43.56
C PRO A 3 -17.89 36.02 -42.22
N SER A 4 -17.33 34.80 -42.20
CA SER A 4 -15.91 34.44 -42.42
C SER A 4 -14.90 35.14 -41.50
N SER A 5 -14.37 34.39 -40.53
CA SER A 5 -12.99 34.44 -40.01
C SER A 5 -12.76 33.13 -39.25
N GLY A 6 -11.79 32.26 -39.51
CA GLY A 6 -10.61 32.38 -40.35
C GLY A 6 -9.34 32.31 -39.49
N VAL A 7 -8.70 31.13 -39.53
CA VAL A 7 -7.25 30.89 -39.35
C VAL A 7 -6.75 30.99 -37.87
N ARG A 8 -5.85 30.17 -37.31
CA ARG A 8 -4.70 29.42 -37.87
C ARG A 8 -4.34 28.20 -37.00
N HIS A 9 -3.78 27.18 -37.66
CA HIS A 9 -3.02 26.09 -37.05
C HIS A 9 -1.74 26.61 -36.39
N ALA A 10 -1.30 25.95 -35.33
CA ALA A 10 0.10 25.82 -34.98
C ALA A 10 0.33 24.43 -34.39
N GLU A 11 0.66 23.51 -35.28
CA GLU A 11 1.39 22.29 -34.98
C GLU A 11 2.82 22.69 -34.59
N SER A 12 3.39 22.12 -33.54
CA SER A 12 4.84 21.94 -33.36
C SER A 12 5.15 21.49 -31.93
N VAL A 13 6.17 20.71 -31.64
CA VAL A 13 7.03 19.75 -32.35
C VAL A 13 7.66 18.99 -31.18
N ALA A 14 7.74 17.67 -31.28
CA ALA A 14 8.52 16.88 -30.34
C ALA A 14 10.00 17.25 -30.48
N THR A 15 10.64 17.62 -29.39
CA THR A 15 12.10 17.50 -29.26
C THR A 15 12.35 16.45 -28.20
N VAL A 16 12.64 15.25 -28.70
CA VAL A 16 13.44 14.25 -28.01
C VAL A 16 14.84 14.84 -27.83
N ASP A 17 15.33 14.93 -26.61
CA ASP A 17 16.74 15.17 -26.34
C ASP A 17 17.34 13.85 -25.87
N ASP A 18 18.06 13.25 -26.81
CA ASP A 18 18.95 12.12 -26.68
C ASP A 18 20.27 12.58 -26.02
N ASP A 19 20.88 11.67 -25.27
CA ASP A 19 22.33 11.62 -24.98
C ASP A 19 22.95 12.58 -23.92
N HIS A 20 22.94 12.11 -22.67
CA HIS A 20 24.21 11.98 -21.92
C HIS A 20 24.06 10.99 -20.75
N ALA A 21 24.14 9.70 -21.06
CA ALA A 21 24.46 8.69 -20.05
C ALA A 21 25.98 8.73 -19.82
N PRO A 22 26.49 9.10 -18.63
CA PRO A 22 27.87 8.82 -18.31
C PRO A 22 28.02 7.30 -18.12
N VAL A 23 28.50 6.64 -19.18
CA VAL A 23 29.15 5.33 -19.08
C VAL A 23 30.40 5.53 -18.22
N VAL A 24 30.29 5.23 -16.93
CA VAL A 24 31.46 5.00 -16.08
C VAL A 24 31.64 3.48 -15.96
N SER A 25 32.57 2.97 -16.77
CA SER A 25 33.21 1.69 -16.50
C SER A 25 34.54 2.00 -15.84
N ASP A 26 34.68 1.66 -14.56
CA ASP A 26 35.91 1.07 -14.04
C ASP A 26 35.67 0.50 -12.64
N GLY A 27 36.21 -0.70 -12.42
CA GLY A 27 35.91 -1.56 -11.30
C GLY A 27 36.31 -0.98 -9.94
N SER A 28 35.34 -0.93 -9.05
CA SER A 28 35.56 -1.05 -7.60
C SER A 28 34.22 -1.43 -6.98
N GLY A 29 34.22 -2.36 -6.02
CA GLY A 29 33.01 -2.90 -5.42
C GLY A 29 32.16 -1.84 -4.72
N THR A 30 31.34 -1.11 -5.46
CA THR A 30 30.31 -0.25 -4.90
C THR A 30 29.14 -1.16 -4.55
N GLY A 31 29.06 -1.58 -3.28
CA GLY A 31 27.87 -2.24 -2.77
C GLY A 31 26.68 -1.31 -2.97
N TYR A 32 25.86 -1.59 -4.00
CA TYR A 32 24.58 -0.94 -4.15
C TYR A 32 23.68 -1.47 -3.03
N VAL A 33 23.39 -0.60 -2.06
CA VAL A 33 22.40 -0.93 -1.03
C VAL A 33 21.05 -0.90 -1.71
N VAL A 34 20.47 -2.07 -1.99
CA VAL A 34 19.10 -2.15 -2.49
C VAL A 34 18.18 -1.58 -1.41
N PRO A 35 17.39 -0.52 -1.70
CA PRO A 35 16.50 0.04 -0.72
C PRO A 35 15.44 -0.99 -0.33
N VAL A 36 15.45 -1.39 0.94
CA VAL A 36 14.43 -2.25 1.52
C VAL A 36 13.15 -1.46 1.67
N HIS A 37 12.11 -1.86 0.95
CA HIS A 37 10.79 -1.23 1.04
C HIS A 37 9.99 -1.90 2.17
N PRO A 38 9.70 -1.19 3.28
CA PRO A 38 8.90 -1.76 4.35
C PRO A 38 7.48 -2.02 3.89
N TYR A 39 6.89 -3.10 4.40
CA TYR A 39 5.48 -3.41 4.19
C TYR A 39 4.80 -3.77 5.51
N TYR A 40 3.48 -3.77 5.52
CA TYR A 40 2.66 -4.15 6.66
C TYR A 40 2.00 -5.49 6.40
N ALA A 41 2.14 -6.41 7.34
CA ALA A 41 1.53 -7.73 7.29
C ALA A 41 0.43 -7.87 8.35
N CYS A 42 -0.60 -8.67 8.09
CA CYS A 42 -1.59 -8.99 9.10
C CYS A 42 -0.93 -9.70 10.29
N ARG A 43 -1.14 -9.21 11.51
CA ARG A 43 -0.53 -9.80 12.71
C ARG A 43 -0.97 -11.25 12.98
N ARG A 44 -2.19 -11.62 12.53
CA ARG A 44 -2.78 -12.94 12.76
C ARG A 44 -2.36 -14.00 11.73
N CYS A 45 -2.26 -13.65 10.44
CA CYS A 45 -1.94 -14.63 9.38
C CYS A 45 -0.72 -14.29 8.52
N ARG A 46 -0.03 -13.18 8.82
CA ARG A 46 1.19 -12.72 8.14
C ARG A 46 1.07 -12.43 6.65
N VAL A 47 -0.14 -12.41 6.10
CA VAL A 47 -0.37 -11.93 4.72
C VAL A 47 0.08 -10.47 4.61
N ARG A 48 0.93 -10.14 3.62
CA ARG A 48 1.32 -8.75 3.30
C ARG A 48 0.08 -7.99 2.84
N LEU A 49 -0.29 -6.92 3.52
CA LEU A 49 -1.53 -6.16 3.31
C LEU A 49 -1.33 -4.94 2.39
N PHE A 50 -0.33 -4.11 2.69
CA PHE A 50 0.00 -2.86 1.99
C PHE A 50 1.46 -2.48 2.29
N ASP A 51 2.03 -1.59 1.49
CA ASP A 51 3.38 -1.05 1.62
C ASP A 51 3.42 0.21 2.45
N ALA A 52 4.58 0.52 3.04
CA ALA A 52 4.72 1.74 3.83
C ALA A 52 4.51 3.02 3.00
N ALA A 53 4.74 2.97 1.69
CA ALA A 53 4.49 4.08 0.77
C ALA A 53 2.99 4.34 0.55
N GLU A 54 2.12 3.34 0.78
CA GLU A 54 0.67 3.47 0.62
C GLU A 54 -0.01 4.10 1.87
N VAL A 55 0.75 4.31 2.95
CA VAL A 55 0.25 4.95 4.17
C VAL A 55 0.16 6.46 3.97
N LEU A 56 -1.05 6.99 4.11
CA LEU A 56 -1.30 8.43 4.05
C LEU A 56 -0.66 9.14 5.27
N PRO A 57 0.32 10.03 5.06
CA PRO A 57 0.94 10.78 6.14
C PRO A 57 -0.04 11.80 6.71
N HIS A 58 0.05 12.02 8.02
CA HIS A 58 -0.71 13.07 8.69
C HIS A 58 -0.03 13.50 9.98
N ASP A 59 0.00 14.81 10.21
CA ASP A 59 0.63 15.41 11.37
C ASP A 59 -0.41 15.94 12.36
N PRO A 60 -0.08 16.06 13.66
CA PRO A 60 -0.92 16.80 14.58
C PRO A 60 -1.19 18.20 14.01
N PRO A 61 -2.43 18.70 14.07
CA PRO A 61 -2.77 20.01 13.54
C PRO A 61 -1.91 21.05 14.27
N GLN A 62 -1.01 21.70 13.53
CA GLN A 62 -0.20 22.80 14.03
C GLN A 62 -1.15 23.91 14.48
N GLY A 63 -1.01 24.36 15.73
CA GLY A 63 -2.00 25.22 16.37
C GLY A 63 -2.22 26.54 15.61
N GLY A 64 -3.39 26.67 14.96
CA GLY A 64 -3.91 27.96 14.50
C GLY A 64 -4.58 28.00 13.12
N GLY A 65 -5.85 27.56 13.02
CA GLY A 65 -6.75 27.79 11.86
C GLY A 65 -6.52 26.83 10.68
N VAL A 66 -7.50 26.35 9.91
CA VAL A 66 -8.95 26.56 9.77
C VAL A 66 -9.58 25.16 9.85
N GLY A 67 -10.35 24.87 10.91
CA GLY A 67 -10.86 23.51 11.19
C GLY A 67 -10.33 22.86 12.48
N GLY A 68 -9.65 23.64 13.33
CA GLY A 68 -9.19 23.19 14.65
C GLY A 68 -10.37 22.72 15.50
N SER A 69 -10.52 21.39 15.63
CA SER A 69 -11.52 20.79 16.52
C SER A 69 -11.30 21.33 17.93
N LYS A 70 -12.28 22.07 18.44
CA LYS A 70 -12.34 22.46 19.86
C LYS A 70 -12.05 21.21 20.67
N LYS A 71 -10.93 21.21 21.39
CA LYS A 71 -10.52 20.26 22.44
C LYS A 71 -11.72 19.41 22.90
N THR A 72 -11.92 18.27 22.24
CA THR A 72 -13.03 17.38 22.57
C THR A 72 -12.79 16.92 24.00
N PHE A 73 -13.87 16.92 24.79
CA PHE A 73 -13.82 16.66 26.22
C PHE A 73 -13.23 15.26 26.46
N ARG A 74 -11.93 15.19 26.72
CA ARG A 74 -11.33 13.96 27.23
C ARG A 74 -11.76 13.87 28.68
N PHE A 75 -12.48 12.82 29.06
CA PHE A 75 -12.64 12.43 30.46
C PHE A 75 -11.25 12.10 31.02
N ARG A 76 -10.54 13.15 31.46
CA ARG A 76 -9.26 13.05 32.14
C ARG A 76 -9.53 12.49 33.53
N ARG A 77 -9.23 11.21 33.75
CA ARG A 77 -8.86 10.77 35.09
C ARG A 77 -7.45 11.32 35.37
N GLY A 78 -7.39 12.44 36.08
CA GLY A 78 -6.21 12.89 36.84
C GLY A 78 -5.12 13.67 36.09
N CYS A 79 -4.80 14.85 36.67
CA CYS A 79 -3.61 15.71 36.53
C CYS A 79 -3.54 16.75 35.38
N PRO A 80 -3.46 18.05 35.72
CA PRO A 80 -3.09 19.13 34.81
C PRO A 80 -1.59 19.44 34.93
N SER A 81 -0.82 19.29 33.85
CA SER A 81 0.41 20.07 33.69
C SER A 81 0.43 20.67 32.30
N GLN A 82 0.29 21.99 32.28
CA GLN A 82 0.69 22.88 31.21
C GLN A 82 2.07 22.47 30.69
N ARG A 83 2.21 22.32 29.38
CA ARG A 83 3.51 22.26 28.72
C ARG A 83 3.46 23.16 27.50
N ASP A 84 4.02 24.35 27.68
CA ASP A 84 4.75 25.05 26.63
C ASP A 84 5.96 24.18 26.24
N GLY A 85 6.16 23.90 24.96
CA GLY A 85 7.29 23.08 24.51
C GLY A 85 7.29 22.73 23.01
N ALA A 86 8.38 23.12 22.35
CA ALA A 86 8.96 22.77 21.04
C ALA A 86 8.27 21.77 20.07
N PRO A 87 8.42 21.95 18.74
CA PRO A 87 7.97 20.97 17.75
C PRO A 87 8.98 19.82 17.70
N GLY A 88 8.70 18.74 18.42
CA GLY A 88 9.57 17.56 18.42
C GLY A 88 8.90 16.42 19.16
N ASP A 89 8.73 15.29 18.46
CA ASP A 89 8.11 14.05 18.92
C ASP A 89 6.60 14.11 19.15
N ALA A 90 5.88 14.31 18.05
CA ALA A 90 4.49 13.86 17.95
C ALA A 90 4.43 12.36 18.32
N SER A 91 3.71 12.02 19.39
CA SER A 91 3.46 10.62 19.76
C SER A 91 3.00 9.83 18.53
N PRO A 92 3.56 8.62 18.25
CA PRO A 92 3.22 7.90 17.04
C PRO A 92 1.73 7.59 17.02
N CYS A 93 1.05 7.97 15.94
CA CYS A 93 -0.36 7.68 15.75
C CYS A 93 -0.61 6.17 15.87
N THR A 94 -1.67 5.79 16.58
CA THR A 94 -2.04 4.36 16.74
C THR A 94 -2.78 3.82 15.51
N SER A 95 -2.98 4.66 14.50
CA SER A 95 -3.80 4.43 13.32
C SER A 95 -2.99 4.77 12.07
N LEU A 96 -3.01 3.87 11.10
CA LEU A 96 -2.50 4.05 9.75
C LEU A 96 -3.71 4.32 8.84
N PHE A 97 -3.61 5.28 7.94
CA PHE A 97 -4.68 5.58 6.99
C PHE A 97 -4.24 5.22 5.59
N LEU A 98 -5.16 4.70 4.79
CA LEU A 98 -4.93 4.25 3.43
C LEU A 98 -5.87 4.97 2.47
N ASP A 99 -5.39 5.15 1.25
CA ASP A 99 -6.19 5.64 0.13
C ASP A 99 -6.93 4.44 -0.52
N PRO A 100 -8.28 4.42 -0.54
CA PRO A 100 -9.06 3.33 -1.14
C PRO A 100 -8.92 3.22 -2.65
N ASP A 101 -8.36 4.22 -3.33
CA ASP A 101 -8.11 4.17 -4.77
C ASP A 101 -6.76 3.52 -5.08
N GLN A 102 -5.76 3.72 -4.22
CA GLN A 102 -4.46 3.02 -4.29
C GLN A 102 -4.54 1.60 -3.73
N THR A 103 -5.32 1.40 -2.66
CA THR A 103 -5.47 0.12 -1.95
C THR A 103 -6.92 -0.40 -2.02
N PRO A 104 -7.43 -0.81 -3.19
CA PRO A 104 -8.86 -1.07 -3.41
C PRO A 104 -9.47 -2.13 -2.48
N TRP A 105 -8.68 -3.11 -2.01
CA TRP A 105 -9.15 -4.17 -1.12
C TRP A 105 -9.70 -3.64 0.21
N VAL A 106 -9.24 -2.48 0.71
CA VAL A 106 -9.75 -1.92 1.98
C VAL A 106 -11.19 -1.45 1.87
N ALA A 107 -11.66 -1.19 0.65
CA ALA A 107 -13.00 -0.70 0.35
C ALA A 107 -13.87 -1.74 -0.37
N GLU A 108 -13.35 -2.92 -0.72
CA GLU A 108 -14.06 -3.95 -1.48
C GLU A 108 -15.38 -4.35 -0.79
N GLY A 109 -15.32 -4.67 0.51
CA GLY A 109 -16.51 -5.06 1.26
C GLY A 109 -17.61 -3.99 1.33
N ILE A 110 -17.26 -2.70 1.41
CA ILE A 110 -18.28 -1.62 1.39
C ILE A 110 -18.79 -1.35 -0.01
N ARG A 111 -17.93 -1.43 -1.03
CA ARG A 111 -18.31 -1.24 -2.43
C ARG A 111 -19.30 -2.33 -2.86
N GLU A 112 -19.06 -3.58 -2.46
CA GLU A 112 -19.97 -4.71 -2.66
C GLU A 112 -21.28 -4.53 -1.88
N ALA A 113 -21.21 -4.15 -0.61
CA ALA A 113 -22.39 -3.88 0.22
C ALA A 113 -23.30 -2.81 -0.39
N ASN A 114 -22.71 -1.69 -0.77
CA ASN A 114 -23.40 -0.56 -1.39
C ASN A 114 -24.03 -0.95 -2.73
N SER A 115 -23.36 -1.80 -3.52
CA SER A 115 -23.86 -2.24 -4.83
C SER A 115 -24.99 -3.27 -4.72
N SER A 116 -24.96 -4.13 -3.71
CA SER A 116 -25.96 -5.18 -3.48
C SER A 116 -27.13 -4.75 -2.60
N GLY A 117 -27.04 -3.58 -1.97
CA GLY A 117 -28.00 -3.13 -0.95
C GLY A 117 -27.91 -3.94 0.36
N ALA A 118 -26.85 -4.73 0.53
CA ALA A 118 -26.65 -5.54 1.73
C ALA A 118 -26.18 -4.68 2.92
N VAL A 119 -26.72 -4.98 4.10
CA VAL A 119 -26.26 -4.38 5.36
C VAL A 119 -24.98 -5.09 5.79
N VAL A 120 -23.83 -4.56 5.40
CA VAL A 120 -22.55 -4.92 6.04
C VAL A 120 -22.44 -4.14 7.35
N GLU A 121 -21.93 -4.77 8.40
CA GLU A 121 -21.53 -4.10 9.65
C GLU A 121 -20.75 -2.84 9.28
N PRO A 122 -21.39 -1.66 9.39
CA PRO A 122 -20.87 -0.45 8.80
C PRO A 122 -19.53 -0.20 9.46
N ASP A 123 -18.54 0.15 8.66
CA ASP A 123 -17.30 0.73 9.17
C ASP A 123 -16.24 -0.24 9.67
N THR A 124 -16.27 -1.57 9.43
CA THR A 124 -15.14 -2.47 9.77
C THR A 124 -14.33 -2.93 8.56
N VAL A 125 -13.00 -2.87 8.67
CA VAL A 125 -12.04 -3.43 7.69
C VAL A 125 -11.50 -4.76 8.20
N TYR A 126 -11.64 -5.81 7.38
CA TYR A 126 -11.18 -7.16 7.69
C TYR A 126 -9.94 -7.54 6.86
N CYS A 127 -9.15 -8.48 7.38
CA CYS A 127 -8.02 -9.05 6.64
C CYS A 127 -8.50 -9.69 5.33
N ARG A 128 -7.84 -9.34 4.22
CA ARG A 128 -8.17 -9.88 2.89
C ARG A 128 -7.94 -11.38 2.72
N ASN A 129 -7.22 -12.03 3.64
CA ASN A 129 -7.10 -13.49 3.63
C ASN A 129 -8.46 -14.10 4.06
N PRO A 130 -9.16 -14.84 3.19
CA PRO A 130 -10.50 -15.37 3.49
C PRO A 130 -10.52 -16.34 4.67
N ARG A 131 -9.40 -17.03 4.94
CA ARG A 131 -9.26 -17.93 6.10
C ARG A 131 -9.01 -17.19 7.41
N CYS A 132 -8.57 -15.94 7.35
CA CYS A 132 -8.20 -15.16 8.53
C CYS A 132 -9.33 -14.25 8.98
N ARG A 133 -9.82 -13.39 8.09
CA ARG A 133 -10.88 -12.38 8.34
C ARG A 133 -10.74 -11.62 9.68
N ALA A 134 -9.51 -11.45 10.18
CA ALA A 134 -9.27 -10.71 11.41
C ALA A 134 -9.68 -9.24 11.24
N LYS A 135 -10.27 -8.63 12.27
CA LYS A 135 -10.55 -7.19 12.29
C LYS A 135 -9.25 -6.40 12.29
N LEU A 136 -9.00 -5.64 11.23
CA LEU A 136 -7.80 -4.81 11.08
C LEU A 136 -8.04 -3.36 11.50
N GLY A 137 -9.25 -2.86 11.30
CA GLY A 137 -9.58 -1.48 11.63
C GLY A 137 -10.98 -1.08 11.21
N THR A 138 -11.12 0.17 10.80
CA THR A 138 -12.41 0.78 10.49
C THR A 138 -12.35 1.61 9.22
N GLN A 139 -13.48 1.87 8.58
CA GLN A 139 -13.57 2.73 7.40
C GLN A 139 -14.63 3.81 7.59
N SER A 140 -14.47 4.95 6.92
CA SER A 140 -15.50 6.00 6.83
C SER A 140 -15.24 6.86 5.61
N TRP A 141 -16.21 6.98 4.71
CA TRP A 141 -16.12 7.87 3.55
C TRP A 141 -16.21 9.36 3.92
N THR A 142 -16.93 9.69 4.99
CA THR A 142 -17.03 11.07 5.50
C THR A 142 -15.78 11.51 6.26
N GLY A 143 -14.92 10.55 6.62
CA GLY A 143 -13.70 10.77 7.36
C GLY A 143 -13.84 10.51 8.86
N SER A 144 -12.74 10.69 9.58
CA SER A 144 -12.71 10.59 11.05
C SER A 144 -11.44 11.20 11.63
N GLN A 145 -11.49 11.53 12.92
CA GLN A 145 -10.34 12.12 13.63
C GLN A 145 -9.29 11.06 13.98
N CYS A 146 -8.01 11.37 13.77
CA CYS A 146 -6.87 10.59 14.27
C CYS A 146 -6.55 10.92 15.74
N SER A 147 -5.82 10.04 16.43
CA SER A 147 -5.34 10.27 17.80
C SER A 147 -4.46 11.52 17.93
N CYS A 148 -3.76 11.95 16.87
CA CYS A 148 -3.00 13.21 16.85
C CYS A 148 -3.88 14.46 16.69
N GLY A 149 -5.18 14.29 16.39
CA GLY A 149 -6.13 15.39 16.21
C GLY A 149 -6.44 15.74 14.76
N ALA A 150 -5.67 15.24 13.78
CA ALA A 150 -5.93 15.47 12.36
C ALA A 150 -7.26 14.85 11.92
N TRP A 151 -8.01 15.55 11.07
CA TRP A 151 -9.18 15.01 10.39
C TRP A 151 -8.75 14.40 9.05
N ILE A 152 -9.05 13.12 8.84
CA ILE A 152 -8.66 12.39 7.62
C ILE A 152 -9.91 12.01 6.85
N THR A 153 -9.94 12.31 5.54
CA THR A 153 -11.02 11.93 4.62
C THR A 153 -10.41 11.51 3.27
N PRO A 154 -10.77 10.35 2.70
CA PRO A 154 -11.54 9.28 3.34
C PRO A 154 -10.75 8.60 4.46
N ALA A 155 -11.43 8.05 5.47
CA ALA A 155 -10.79 7.46 6.64
C ALA A 155 -10.80 5.92 6.64
N PHE A 156 -10.02 5.31 5.74
CA PHE A 156 -9.74 3.88 5.78
C PHE A 156 -8.59 3.61 6.76
N ARG A 157 -8.96 3.34 8.00
CA ARG A 157 -8.08 3.29 9.16
C ARG A 157 -7.71 1.85 9.49
N ILE A 158 -6.43 1.54 9.49
CA ILE A 158 -5.87 0.28 10.01
C ILE A 158 -5.27 0.55 11.40
N HIS A 159 -5.64 -0.24 12.40
CA HIS A 159 -5.03 -0.13 13.72
C HIS A 159 -3.61 -0.70 13.69
N ALA A 160 -2.64 0.08 14.17
CA ALA A 160 -1.24 -0.35 14.21
C ALA A 160 -1.05 -1.65 15.01
N ARG A 161 -1.89 -1.92 16.03
CA ARG A 161 -1.84 -3.17 16.80
C ARG A 161 -2.22 -4.43 16.00
N ALA A 162 -2.94 -4.28 14.89
CA ALA A 162 -3.47 -5.39 14.10
C ALA A 162 -2.54 -5.81 12.95
N VAL A 163 -1.45 -5.07 12.73
CA VAL A 163 -0.47 -5.29 11.67
C VAL A 163 0.95 -5.24 12.20
N ASP A 164 1.87 -5.92 11.53
CA ASP A 164 3.29 -5.89 11.82
C ASP A 164 4.00 -5.18 10.67
N LYS A 165 4.85 -4.19 10.98
CA LYS A 165 5.75 -3.56 9.98
C LYS A 165 6.94 -4.50 9.77
N VAL A 166 7.10 -4.99 8.54
CA VAL A 166 8.16 -5.91 8.15
C VAL A 166 9.15 -5.17 7.26
N LEU A 167 10.42 -5.25 7.65
CA LEU A 167 11.55 -4.92 6.79
C LEU A 167 11.95 -6.25 6.14
N ALA A 168 11.60 -6.50 4.88
CA ALA A 168 12.15 -7.66 4.20
C ALA A 168 13.62 -7.36 3.86
N PRO A 169 14.62 -7.98 4.51
CA PRO A 169 15.92 -8.04 3.88
C PRO A 169 15.73 -8.75 2.54
N GLU A 170 16.47 -8.32 1.53
CA GLU A 170 16.53 -8.97 0.22
C GLU A 170 16.53 -10.48 0.43
N THR A 171 15.48 -11.17 -0.02
CA THR A 171 15.56 -12.62 -0.14
C THR A 171 16.76 -12.84 -1.04
N ARG A 172 17.91 -13.28 -0.48
CA ARG A 172 18.98 -13.83 -1.30
C ARG A 172 18.29 -14.89 -2.13
N ARG A 173 18.02 -14.55 -3.39
CA ARG A 173 17.55 -15.48 -4.40
C ARG A 173 18.52 -16.65 -4.28
N PRO A 174 18.07 -17.89 -4.01
CA PRO A 174 18.99 -19.00 -4.11
C PRO A 174 19.54 -18.91 -5.53
N THR A 175 20.82 -18.57 -5.65
CA THR A 175 21.54 -18.61 -6.91
C THR A 175 21.37 -20.04 -7.38
N GLY A 176 20.45 -20.23 -8.31
CA GLY A 176 20.17 -21.52 -8.91
C GLY A 176 21.43 -21.96 -9.61
N HIS A 177 22.26 -22.72 -8.91
CA HIS A 177 23.15 -23.67 -9.55
C HIS A 177 22.34 -24.95 -9.68
N PHE A 178 21.51 -25.01 -10.72
CA PHE A 178 21.04 -26.29 -11.24
C PHE A 178 21.80 -26.50 -12.54
N SER A 179 22.87 -27.26 -12.43
CA SER A 179 23.73 -27.69 -13.53
C SER A 179 22.88 -28.36 -14.61
N GLN A 180 23.05 -27.91 -15.84
CA GLN A 180 22.62 -28.61 -17.04
C GLN A 180 23.29 -30.00 -17.06
N GLY A 181 22.47 -31.04 -17.02
CA GLY A 181 22.85 -32.39 -17.43
C GLY A 181 22.28 -32.64 -18.82
N ALA A 182 23.15 -33.08 -19.72
CA ALA A 182 22.98 -33.16 -21.16
C ALA A 182 21.82 -34.04 -21.66
N GLN A 183 21.40 -33.72 -22.88
CA GLN A 183 20.59 -34.55 -23.77
C GLN A 183 21.30 -35.88 -24.05
N SER A 184 20.52 -36.95 -24.17
CA SER A 184 20.74 -37.94 -25.22
C SER A 184 19.39 -38.53 -25.62
N ASP A 185 19.06 -38.34 -26.89
CA ASP A 185 18.04 -39.08 -27.61
C ASP A 185 18.33 -40.59 -27.55
N ASP A 186 17.31 -41.38 -27.23
CA ASP A 186 17.23 -42.76 -27.72
C ASP A 186 15.76 -43.11 -27.92
N ALA A 187 15.34 -43.03 -29.19
CA ALA A 187 14.13 -43.66 -29.67
C ALA A 187 14.40 -45.15 -29.82
N SER A 188 13.60 -46.03 -29.19
CA SER A 188 13.21 -47.32 -29.77
C SER A 188 12.36 -48.14 -28.81
N SER A 189 11.20 -48.56 -29.30
CA SER A 189 10.65 -49.90 -29.15
C SER A 189 10.29 -50.38 -27.73
N TYR A 190 8.99 -50.50 -27.44
CA TYR A 190 8.28 -51.77 -27.59
C TYR A 190 6.81 -51.54 -27.23
N ASP A 191 6.00 -51.47 -28.28
CA ASP A 191 4.58 -51.77 -28.25
C ASP A 191 4.39 -53.17 -27.66
N CYS A 192 3.82 -53.27 -26.45
CA CYS A 192 3.46 -54.54 -25.85
C CYS A 192 1.95 -54.58 -25.63
N VAL A 193 1.26 -55.01 -26.68
CA VAL A 193 0.06 -55.86 -26.66
C VAL A 193 -0.37 -56.31 -25.26
N ARG A 194 -1.56 -55.87 -24.83
CA ARG A 194 -2.39 -56.67 -23.94
C ARG A 194 -3.85 -56.62 -24.40
N ALA A 195 -4.16 -57.61 -25.22
CA ALA A 195 -5.51 -58.12 -25.38
C ALA A 195 -6.05 -58.56 -24.02
N LEU A 196 -7.29 -58.18 -23.70
CA LEU A 196 -8.18 -58.96 -22.86
C LEU A 196 -9.53 -59.02 -23.57
N ALA A 197 -9.78 -60.19 -24.15
CA ALA A 197 -11.10 -60.70 -24.44
C ALA A 197 -11.75 -61.09 -23.11
N GLU A 198 -12.97 -60.65 -22.88
CA GLU A 198 -14.20 -61.44 -22.68
C GLU A 198 -15.37 -60.50 -22.34
#